data_AF-A0A132AD15-F1
#
_entry.id   AF-A0A132AD15-F1
#
_cell.length_a   1.000
_cell.length_b   1.000
_cell.length_c   1.000
_cell.angle_alpha   90.00
_cell.angle_beta   90.00
_cell.angle_gamma   90.00
#
_symmetry.space_group_name_H-M   'P 1'
#
loop_
_entity.id
_entity.type
_entity.pdbx_description
1 polymer ?
#
loop_
_entity_poly.entity_id
_entity_poly.type
_entity_poly.pdbx_seq_one_letter_code
_entity_poly.pdbx_strand_id
1 'polypeptide(L)'
;MSNQLKLVSSSKCFKGLQNVYSFFSQELQCETRFSAYLPVDVSNENPLPVLFWLSGLTCTEENFIIKSGFQRYAAEHRLIVIGPDTSPRGCNIEGEDKDWDFGTGAGFYVDATTELYQKHYRMYSYVVKELPNIIESNLPVKKNCRSIFGHSMGGHGALICALKNPGFYRSCTVFAPISNPMQSPWGKKCFKGYLGDNENDWKLYDATELITKYKGPNLHLLIDQVLKNMDVIFLILTQSI
;
A
#
# COMPACT_ATOMS: atom_id res chain seq x y z
N MET A 1 9.96 3.12 22.74
CA MET A 1 10.38 4.28 21.90
C MET A 1 9.09 4.91 21.38
N SER A 2 8.97 6.24 21.40
CA SER A 2 7.69 6.93 21.20
C SER A 2 7.20 6.78 19.74
N ASN A 3 5.98 6.27 19.57
CA ASN A 3 5.22 6.22 18.30
C ASN A 3 4.74 7.62 17.87
N GLN A 4 5.53 8.66 18.15
CA GLN A 4 5.13 10.06 17.98
C GLN A 4 5.36 10.49 16.54
N LEU A 5 4.30 10.93 15.87
CA LEU A 5 4.36 11.47 14.52
C LEU A 5 5.00 12.85 14.51
N LYS A 6 5.94 13.07 13.60
CA LYS A 6 6.47 14.40 13.27
C LYS A 6 5.72 14.92 12.04
N LEU A 7 5.09 16.09 12.16
CA LEU A 7 4.48 16.75 11.01
C LEU A 7 5.59 17.32 10.10
N VAL A 8 5.62 16.89 8.84
CA VAL A 8 6.59 17.34 7.84
C VAL A 8 6.02 18.49 7.02
N SER A 9 4.76 18.39 6.59
CA SER A 9 4.07 19.44 5.86
C SER A 9 2.57 19.39 6.11
N SER A 10 1.90 20.52 5.93
CA SER A 10 0.45 20.65 6.02
C SER A 10 -0.05 21.69 5.01
N SER A 11 -1.05 21.31 4.21
CA SER A 11 -1.64 22.16 3.18
C SER A 11 -3.15 22.06 3.20
N LYS A 12 -3.86 23.20 3.19
CA LYS A 12 -5.32 23.22 3.11
C LYS A 12 -5.78 22.83 1.70
N CYS A 13 -6.67 21.85 1.58
CA CYS A 13 -7.21 21.38 0.31
C CYS A 13 -8.66 20.94 0.51
N PHE A 14 -9.60 21.43 -0.32
CA PHE A 14 -11.05 21.13 -0.20
C PHE A 14 -11.59 21.23 1.24
N LYS A 15 -11.19 22.28 1.97
CA LYS A 15 -11.49 22.57 3.39
C LYS A 15 -10.86 21.61 4.42
N GLY A 16 -10.33 20.47 4.00
CA GLY A 16 -9.51 19.58 4.83
C GLY A 16 -8.02 19.97 4.85
N LEU A 17 -7.23 19.12 5.49
CA LEU A 17 -5.77 19.24 5.57
C LEU A 17 -5.11 18.04 4.89
N GLN A 18 -4.27 18.30 3.89
CA GLN A 18 -3.32 17.35 3.35
C GLN A 18 -2.02 17.48 4.14
N ASN A 19 -1.73 16.47 4.95
CA ASN A 19 -0.52 16.40 5.75
C ASN A 19 0.45 15.36 5.21
N VAL A 20 1.73 15.53 5.52
CA VAL A 20 2.75 14.49 5.46
C VAL A 20 3.35 14.37 6.85
N TYR A 21 3.46 13.14 7.35
CA TYR A 21 4.06 12.82 8.63
C TYR A 21 5.31 11.96 8.43
N SER A 22 6.28 12.08 9.32
CA SER A 22 7.40 11.14 9.44
C SER A 22 7.42 10.48 10.81
N PHE A 23 7.96 9.26 10.85
CA PHE A 23 8.25 8.52 12.08
C PHE A 23 9.29 7.44 11.81
N PHE A 24 9.90 6.91 12.87
CA PHE A 24 10.80 5.76 12.77
C PHE A 24 9.99 4.46 12.74
N SER A 25 10.09 3.69 11.65
CA SER A 25 9.41 2.40 11.51
C SER A 25 10.24 1.27 12.11
N GLN A 26 9.61 0.45 12.93
CA GLN A 26 10.18 -0.76 13.51
C GLN A 26 10.17 -1.92 12.52
N GLU A 27 9.21 -2.02 11.60
CA GLU A 27 9.27 -3.07 10.56
C GLU A 27 10.33 -2.73 9.50
N LEU A 28 10.50 -1.45 9.14
CA LEU A 28 11.45 -1.03 8.09
C LEU A 28 12.84 -0.62 8.62
N GLN A 29 12.99 -0.44 9.93
CA GLN A 29 14.24 -0.04 10.59
C GLN A 29 14.86 1.25 10.00
N CYS A 30 14.02 2.21 9.59
CA CYS A 30 14.41 3.51 9.06
C CYS A 30 13.35 4.58 9.38
N GLU A 31 13.69 5.86 9.21
CA GLU A 31 12.67 6.92 9.16
C GLU A 31 11.87 6.75 7.86
N THR A 32 10.55 6.80 7.97
CA THR A 32 9.63 6.70 6.84
C THR A 32 8.60 7.81 6.90
N ARG A 33 7.91 8.02 5.77
CA ARG A 33 6.86 9.03 5.62
C ARG A 33 5.57 8.42 5.11
N PHE A 34 4.47 9.07 5.47
CA PHE A 34 3.18 8.82 4.86
C PHE A 34 2.39 10.13 4.75
N SER A 35 1.56 10.18 3.73
CA SER A 35 0.59 11.24 3.53
C SER A 35 -0.72 10.91 4.25
N ALA A 36 -1.40 11.93 4.76
CA ALA A 36 -2.71 11.80 5.38
C ALA A 36 -3.60 12.99 5.00
N TYR A 37 -4.72 12.71 4.34
CA TYR A 37 -5.77 13.70 4.15
C TYR A 37 -6.81 13.59 5.25
N LEU A 38 -7.03 14.71 5.95
CA LEU A 38 -8.00 14.84 7.04
C LEU A 38 -9.13 15.78 6.60
N PRO A 39 -10.36 15.28 6.42
CA PRO A 39 -11.52 16.11 6.10
C PRO A 39 -11.84 17.12 7.21
N VAL A 40 -12.72 18.09 6.89
CA VAL A 40 -13.18 19.10 7.87
C VAL A 40 -13.92 18.44 9.05
N ASP A 41 -13.70 19.00 10.25
CA ASP A 41 -14.33 18.60 11.52
C ASP A 41 -14.10 17.14 11.93
N VAL A 42 -13.00 16.53 11.47
CA VAL A 42 -12.59 15.20 11.96
C VAL A 42 -11.86 15.34 13.30
N SER A 43 -12.28 14.55 14.28
CA SER A 43 -11.73 14.54 15.64
C SER A 43 -11.92 13.18 16.30
N ASN A 44 -11.37 12.99 17.50
CA ASN A 44 -11.55 11.74 18.24
C ASN A 44 -13.01 11.48 18.64
N GLU A 45 -13.81 12.53 18.78
CA GLU A 45 -15.25 12.48 19.03
C GLU A 45 -16.06 12.19 17.75
N ASN A 46 -15.50 12.49 16.58
CA ASN A 46 -16.10 12.27 15.27
C ASN A 46 -15.13 11.56 14.30
N PRO A 47 -14.71 10.31 14.63
CA PRO A 47 -13.69 9.62 13.86
C PRO A 47 -14.24 9.11 12.53
N LEU A 48 -13.42 9.15 11.47
CA LEU A 48 -13.84 8.78 10.11
C LEU A 48 -13.22 7.45 9.65
N PRO A 49 -13.88 6.71 8.73
CA PRO A 49 -13.27 5.57 8.05
C PRO A 49 -11.98 5.96 7.32
N VAL A 50 -11.07 4.98 7.17
CA VAL A 50 -9.79 5.18 6.51
C VAL A 50 -9.67 4.39 5.20
N LEU A 51 -9.18 5.03 4.15
CA LEU A 51 -8.74 4.40 2.91
C LEU A 51 -7.21 4.42 2.83
N PHE A 52 -6.60 3.25 2.65
CA PHE A 52 -5.17 3.14 2.42
C PHE A 52 -4.88 3.10 0.93
N TRP A 53 -4.19 4.11 0.40
CA TRP A 53 -3.67 4.14 -0.96
C TRP A 53 -2.27 3.55 -1.01
N LEU A 54 -2.01 2.58 -1.90
CA LEU A 54 -0.67 2.08 -2.19
C LEU A 54 -0.20 2.56 -3.56
N SER A 55 0.96 3.21 -3.59
CA SER A 55 1.57 3.75 -4.81
C SER A 55 2.36 2.69 -5.60
N GLY A 56 2.59 2.97 -6.89
CA GLY A 56 3.35 2.11 -7.79
C GLY A 56 4.87 2.32 -7.71
N LEU A 57 5.62 1.66 -8.60
CA LEU A 57 7.07 1.81 -8.73
C LEU A 57 7.49 3.29 -8.84
N THR A 58 8.66 3.61 -8.31
CA THR A 58 9.32 4.94 -8.32
C THR A 58 8.61 6.03 -7.51
N CYS A 59 7.40 5.77 -7.01
CA CYS A 59 6.64 6.77 -6.29
C CYS A 59 7.12 6.95 -4.84
N THR A 60 6.76 8.09 -4.27
CA THR A 60 6.79 8.40 -2.84
C THR A 60 5.36 8.60 -2.31
N GLU A 61 5.23 9.08 -1.07
CA GLU A 61 3.96 9.54 -0.52
C GLU A 61 3.36 10.75 -1.26
N GLU A 62 4.15 11.47 -2.07
CA GLU A 62 3.74 12.72 -2.71
C GLU A 62 3.00 12.54 -4.03
N ASN A 63 3.37 11.53 -4.85
CA ASN A 63 2.88 11.45 -6.23
C ASN A 63 1.36 11.37 -6.32
N PHE A 64 0.72 10.58 -5.44
CA PHE A 64 -0.73 10.43 -5.42
C PHE A 64 -1.40 11.73 -4.97
N ILE A 65 -0.89 12.35 -3.89
CA ILE A 65 -1.56 13.49 -3.29
C ILE A 65 -1.49 14.76 -4.14
N ILE A 66 -0.49 14.90 -5.02
CA ILE A 66 -0.38 16.06 -5.90
C ILE A 66 -1.01 15.85 -7.29
N LYS A 67 -1.21 14.60 -7.73
CA LYS A 67 -1.65 14.30 -9.12
C LYS A 67 -3.06 13.73 -9.27
N SER A 68 -3.62 13.07 -8.25
CA SER A 68 -4.88 12.32 -8.43
C SER A 68 -6.14 13.16 -8.26
N GLY A 69 -6.05 14.31 -7.55
CA GLY A 69 -7.22 15.13 -7.21
C GLY A 69 -8.20 14.47 -6.23
N PHE A 70 -7.78 13.39 -5.56
CA PHE A 70 -8.65 12.59 -4.69
C PHE A 70 -9.27 13.38 -3.53
N GLN A 71 -8.63 14.45 -3.07
CA GLN A 71 -9.04 15.22 -1.88
C GLN A 71 -10.46 15.78 -2.02
N ARG A 72 -10.89 16.12 -3.24
CA ARG A 72 -12.27 16.54 -3.53
C ARG A 72 -13.28 15.47 -3.07
N TYR A 73 -13.06 14.24 -3.50
CA TYR A 73 -13.95 13.11 -3.23
C TYR A 73 -13.82 12.61 -1.79
N ALA A 74 -12.61 12.63 -1.23
CA ALA A 74 -12.41 12.31 0.17
C ALA A 74 -13.12 13.31 1.11
N ALA A 75 -13.17 14.60 0.74
CA ALA A 75 -13.95 15.61 1.45
C ALA A 75 -15.46 15.34 1.35
N GLU A 76 -15.95 15.08 0.13
CA GLU A 76 -17.36 14.81 -0.17
C GLU A 76 -17.90 13.60 0.59
N HIS A 77 -17.13 12.51 0.62
CA HIS A 77 -17.52 11.26 1.27
C HIS A 77 -17.09 11.13 2.74
N ARG A 78 -16.44 12.17 3.30
CA ARG A 78 -15.91 12.17 4.67
C ARG A 78 -15.02 10.95 4.96
N LEU A 79 -13.96 10.80 4.17
CA LEU A 79 -12.99 9.71 4.29
C LEU A 79 -11.60 10.26 4.62
N ILE A 80 -10.93 9.65 5.59
CA ILE A 80 -9.48 9.84 5.77
C ILE A 80 -8.78 8.98 4.72
N VAL A 81 -7.77 9.54 4.05
CA VAL A 81 -6.96 8.77 3.09
C VAL A 81 -5.49 8.82 3.52
N ILE A 82 -4.90 7.64 3.66
CA ILE A 82 -3.50 7.46 4.07
C ILE A 82 -2.73 6.85 2.89
N GLY A 83 -1.61 7.47 2.50
CA GLY A 83 -0.73 6.95 1.46
C GLY A 83 0.71 6.85 1.98
N PRO A 84 1.23 5.64 2.29
CA PRO A 84 2.63 5.48 2.67
C PRO A 84 3.58 5.62 1.48
N ASP A 85 4.86 5.74 1.78
CA ASP A 85 5.93 5.51 0.82
C ASP A 85 5.95 4.03 0.33
N THR A 86 6.72 3.75 -0.72
CA THR A 86 6.71 2.49 -1.48
C THR A 86 7.86 1.54 -1.14
N SER A 87 8.83 2.00 -0.37
CA SER A 87 9.97 1.24 0.13
C SER A 87 10.52 1.89 1.41
N PRO A 88 11.37 1.21 2.19
CA PRO A 88 12.29 1.91 3.09
C PRO A 88 13.16 2.92 2.31
N ARG A 89 13.68 3.93 3.01
CA ARG A 89 14.52 5.00 2.43
C ARG A 89 15.78 5.20 3.26
N GLY A 90 16.89 5.50 2.59
CA GLY A 90 18.16 5.84 3.25
C GLY A 90 18.80 4.67 4.01
N CYS A 91 18.55 3.43 3.59
CA CYS A 91 19.10 2.23 4.22
C CYS A 91 20.56 1.97 3.85
N ASN A 92 21.03 2.55 2.74
CA ASN A 92 22.38 2.39 2.20
C ASN A 92 22.74 0.92 1.91
N ILE A 93 21.76 0.15 1.42
CA ILE A 93 21.95 -1.24 0.98
C ILE A 93 22.63 -1.25 -0.39
N GLU A 94 23.64 -2.10 -0.55
CA GLU A 94 24.35 -2.21 -1.81
C GLU A 94 23.40 -2.62 -2.95
N GLY A 95 23.26 -1.74 -3.95
CA GLY A 95 22.47 -1.99 -5.14
C GLY A 95 21.02 -1.56 -5.07
N GLU A 96 20.53 -1.07 -3.93
CA GLU A 96 19.12 -0.68 -3.79
C GLU A 96 18.69 0.51 -4.67
N ASP A 97 19.65 1.35 -5.06
CA ASP A 97 19.42 2.53 -5.92
C ASP A 97 19.88 2.31 -7.38
N LYS A 98 20.25 1.09 -7.78
CA LYS A 98 20.80 0.82 -9.12
C LYS A 98 19.74 0.84 -10.22
N ASP A 99 18.59 0.23 -9.96
CA ASP A 99 17.53 0.03 -10.94
C ASP A 99 16.22 0.66 -10.45
N TRP A 100 15.43 1.22 -11.36
CA TRP A 100 14.15 1.84 -11.00
C TRP A 100 13.05 0.83 -10.61
N ASP A 101 13.21 -0.43 -10.99
CA ASP A 101 12.24 -1.52 -10.80
C ASP A 101 12.63 -2.49 -9.69
N PHE A 102 13.67 -2.17 -8.89
CA PHE A 102 14.11 -2.98 -7.74
C PHE A 102 14.78 -2.10 -6.67
N GLY A 103 14.62 -2.44 -5.39
CA GLY A 103 15.13 -1.64 -4.28
C GLY A 103 14.28 -0.40 -3.97
N THR A 104 14.94 0.76 -3.87
CA THR A 104 14.35 2.03 -3.45
C THR A 104 13.25 2.49 -4.42
N GLY A 105 12.04 2.70 -3.91
CA GLY A 105 10.84 2.98 -4.72
C GLY A 105 10.17 1.73 -5.30
N ALA A 106 10.64 0.53 -4.96
CA ALA A 106 10.25 -0.74 -5.54
C ALA A 106 10.16 -1.88 -4.50
N GLY A 107 9.63 -1.59 -3.30
CA GLY A 107 9.56 -2.58 -2.22
C GLY A 107 8.59 -3.75 -2.44
N PHE A 108 7.78 -3.71 -3.51
CA PHE A 108 6.86 -4.76 -3.95
C PHE A 108 5.84 -5.26 -2.92
N TYR A 109 5.72 -4.57 -1.77
CA TYR A 109 4.81 -4.92 -0.67
C TYR A 109 4.99 -6.35 -0.14
N VAL A 110 6.23 -6.84 -0.13
CA VAL A 110 6.61 -8.13 0.45
C VAL A 110 7.36 -7.94 1.77
N ASP A 111 7.50 -9.03 2.55
CA ASP A 111 8.56 -9.13 3.55
C ASP A 111 9.71 -9.94 2.97
N ALA A 112 10.83 -9.27 2.68
CA ALA A 112 12.02 -9.90 2.15
C ALA A 112 12.62 -10.91 3.14
N THR A 113 13.19 -11.99 2.59
CA THR A 113 13.88 -13.07 3.31
C THR A 113 15.35 -13.19 2.92
N THR A 114 15.76 -12.56 1.82
CA THR A 114 17.17 -12.53 1.42
C THR A 114 17.99 -11.62 2.34
N GLU A 115 19.24 -12.01 2.62
CA GLU A 115 20.07 -11.42 3.67
C GLU A 115 20.25 -9.90 3.55
N LEU A 116 20.43 -9.40 2.32
CA LEU A 116 20.64 -7.97 2.04
C LEU A 116 19.40 -7.11 2.34
N TYR A 117 18.20 -7.67 2.18
CA TYR A 117 16.95 -6.91 2.17
C TYR A 117 16.06 -7.18 3.39
N GLN A 118 16.17 -8.36 4.03
CA GLN A 118 15.29 -8.82 5.11
C GLN A 118 15.17 -7.88 6.32
N LYS A 119 16.21 -7.07 6.57
CA LYS A 119 16.23 -6.12 7.69
C LYS A 119 15.30 -4.92 7.48
N HIS A 120 15.17 -4.46 6.23
CA HIS A 120 14.54 -3.18 5.91
C HIS A 120 13.31 -3.31 4.99
N TYR A 121 13.32 -4.26 4.05
CA TYR A 121 12.28 -4.44 3.06
C TYR A 121 11.15 -5.33 3.60
N ARG A 122 10.50 -4.86 4.67
CA ARG A 122 9.37 -5.50 5.35
C ARG A 122 8.07 -4.74 5.08
N MET A 123 7.85 -4.41 3.82
CA MET A 123 6.74 -3.54 3.38
C MET A 123 5.37 -4.18 3.61
N TYR A 124 5.27 -5.51 3.52
CA TYR A 124 4.03 -6.21 3.85
C TYR A 124 3.66 -5.98 5.31
N SER A 125 4.56 -6.34 6.24
CA SER A 125 4.34 -6.16 7.68
C SER A 125 4.13 -4.69 8.05
N TYR A 126 4.87 -3.77 7.43
CA TYR A 126 4.64 -2.34 7.60
C TYR A 126 3.20 -1.94 7.25
N VAL A 127 2.70 -2.32 6.08
CA VAL A 127 1.37 -1.92 5.60
C VAL A 127 0.23 -2.58 6.36
N VAL A 128 0.34 -3.86 6.74
CA VAL A 128 -0.80 -4.59 7.34
C VAL A 128 -0.82 -4.56 8.86
N LYS A 129 0.29 -4.18 9.51
CA LYS A 129 0.43 -4.24 10.97
C LYS A 129 0.92 -2.92 11.57
N GLU A 130 2.11 -2.46 11.20
CA GLU A 130 2.69 -1.28 11.85
C GLU A 130 1.92 0.00 11.53
N LEU A 131 1.76 0.32 10.24
CA LEU A 131 1.12 1.55 9.81
C LEU A 131 -0.33 1.66 10.33
N PRO A 132 -1.22 0.65 10.21
CA PRO A 132 -2.55 0.73 10.78
C PRO A 132 -2.56 1.03 12.28
N ASN A 133 -1.65 0.40 13.05
CA ASN A 133 -1.53 0.66 14.49
C ASN A 133 -1.05 2.09 14.78
N ILE A 134 -0.11 2.62 14.00
CA ILE A 134 0.37 4.00 14.10
C ILE A 134 -0.77 4.99 13.81
N ILE A 135 -1.55 4.74 12.75
CA ILE A 135 -2.67 5.59 12.35
C ILE A 135 -3.77 5.57 13.42
N GLU A 136 -4.20 4.39 13.89
CA GLU A 136 -5.25 4.26 14.91
C GLU A 136 -4.86 4.80 16.30
N SER A 137 -3.55 4.93 16.57
CA SER A 137 -3.05 5.48 17.83
C SER A 137 -2.88 6.99 17.80
N ASN A 138 -2.73 7.61 16.62
CA ASN A 138 -2.33 9.01 16.51
C ASN A 138 -3.32 9.90 15.73
N LEU A 139 -4.18 9.33 14.89
CA LEU A 139 -5.11 10.08 14.04
C LEU A 139 -6.57 9.76 14.39
N PRO A 140 -7.52 10.69 14.14
CA PRO A 140 -8.94 10.53 14.43
C PRO A 140 -9.65 9.58 13.44
N VAL A 141 -9.21 8.33 13.37
CA VAL A 141 -9.78 7.28 12.51
C VAL A 141 -10.72 6.37 13.29
N LYS A 142 -11.73 5.85 12.59
CA LYS A 142 -12.61 4.82 13.14
C LYS A 142 -11.87 3.48 13.10
N LYS A 143 -11.53 2.96 14.29
CA LYS A 143 -10.84 1.67 14.46
C LYS A 143 -11.58 0.57 13.70
N ASN A 144 -10.82 -0.32 13.06
CA ASN A 144 -11.37 -1.47 12.30
C ASN A 144 -12.37 -1.08 11.19
N CYS A 145 -12.30 0.16 10.68
CA CYS A 145 -13.13 0.65 9.59
C CYS A 145 -12.24 1.15 8.45
N ARG A 146 -11.60 0.18 7.76
CA ARG A 146 -10.59 0.44 6.75
C ARG A 146 -10.87 -0.29 5.45
N SER A 147 -10.46 0.32 4.34
CA SER A 147 -10.37 -0.31 3.02
C SER A 147 -9.03 0.04 2.38
N ILE A 148 -8.66 -0.68 1.32
CA ILE A 148 -7.36 -0.51 0.66
C ILE A 148 -7.54 -0.37 -0.84
N PHE A 149 -6.71 0.44 -1.45
CA PHE A 149 -6.68 0.62 -2.89
C PHE A 149 -5.28 0.99 -3.37
N GLY A 150 -5.00 0.87 -4.66
CA GLY A 150 -3.66 1.18 -5.16
C GLY A 150 -3.50 1.10 -6.66
N HIS A 151 -2.31 1.49 -7.14
CA HIS A 151 -1.97 1.51 -8.57
C HIS A 151 -0.73 0.67 -8.90
N SER A 152 -0.78 -0.14 -9.96
CA SER A 152 0.37 -0.93 -10.45
C SER A 152 0.97 -1.84 -9.37
N MET A 153 2.23 -1.64 -8.97
CA MET A 153 2.83 -2.31 -7.80
C MET A 153 2.02 -2.09 -6.52
N GLY A 154 1.42 -0.92 -6.33
CA GLY A 154 0.50 -0.66 -5.22
C GLY A 154 -0.85 -1.36 -5.37
N GLY A 155 -1.32 -1.57 -6.60
CA GLY A 155 -2.49 -2.41 -6.87
C GLY A 155 -2.20 -3.87 -6.52
N HIS A 156 -1.02 -4.35 -6.88
CA HIS A 156 -0.50 -5.64 -6.42
C HIS A 156 -0.52 -5.74 -4.88
N GLY A 157 0.11 -4.76 -4.20
CA GLY A 157 0.13 -4.67 -2.75
C GLY A 157 -1.26 -4.70 -2.11
N ALA A 158 -2.21 -3.95 -2.68
CA ALA A 158 -3.57 -3.86 -2.17
C ALA A 158 -4.31 -5.20 -2.28
N LEU A 159 -4.15 -5.90 -3.41
CA LEU A 159 -4.71 -7.24 -3.61
C LEU A 159 -4.16 -8.23 -2.57
N ILE A 160 -2.83 -8.34 -2.43
CA ILE A 160 -2.25 -9.32 -1.52
C ILE A 160 -2.55 -8.99 -0.05
N CYS A 161 -2.60 -7.70 0.31
CA CYS A 161 -2.98 -7.28 1.65
C CYS A 161 -4.43 -7.66 1.96
N ALA A 162 -5.36 -7.46 1.03
CA ALA A 162 -6.76 -7.85 1.21
C ALA A 162 -6.95 -9.37 1.29
N LEU A 163 -6.30 -10.12 0.40
CA LEU A 163 -6.47 -11.58 0.31
C LEU A 163 -5.80 -12.33 1.46
N LYS A 164 -4.64 -11.88 1.94
CA LYS A 164 -3.92 -12.51 3.07
C LYS A 164 -4.53 -12.17 4.43
N ASN A 165 -5.39 -11.14 4.50
CA ASN A 165 -5.99 -10.69 5.76
C ASN A 165 -7.53 -10.64 5.67
N PRO A 166 -8.21 -11.81 5.56
CA PRO A 166 -9.67 -11.89 5.50
C PRO A 166 -10.37 -11.10 6.61
N GLY A 167 -11.29 -10.21 6.23
CA GLY A 167 -12.05 -9.38 7.16
C GLY A 167 -11.29 -8.16 7.71
N PHE A 168 -10.01 -7.97 7.38
CA PHE A 168 -9.23 -6.81 7.82
C PHE A 168 -9.55 -5.54 7.03
N TYR A 169 -9.92 -5.68 5.74
CA TYR A 169 -10.36 -4.60 4.86
C TYR A 169 -11.79 -4.84 4.39
N ARG A 170 -12.60 -3.77 4.33
CA ARG A 170 -14.02 -3.86 3.90
C ARG A 170 -14.19 -3.91 2.39
N SER A 171 -13.27 -3.31 1.65
CA SER A 171 -13.23 -3.33 0.20
C SER A 171 -11.79 -3.20 -0.30
N CYS A 172 -11.56 -3.67 -1.53
CA CYS A 172 -10.31 -3.52 -2.25
C CYS A 172 -10.59 -2.94 -3.65
N THR A 173 -9.85 -1.92 -4.07
CA THR A 173 -9.98 -1.36 -5.42
C THR A 173 -8.62 -1.13 -6.02
N VAL A 174 -8.39 -1.48 -7.28
CA VAL A 174 -7.05 -1.35 -7.85
C VAL A 174 -7.08 -0.81 -9.28
N PHE A 175 -6.07 0.01 -9.59
CA PHE A 175 -5.87 0.64 -10.89
C PHE A 175 -4.64 0.00 -11.56
N ALA A 176 -4.85 -0.64 -12.70
CA ALA A 176 -3.82 -1.33 -13.47
C ALA A 176 -2.87 -2.21 -12.62
N PRO A 177 -3.39 -3.15 -11.80
CA PRO A 177 -2.59 -3.94 -10.86
C PRO A 177 -1.62 -4.92 -11.56
N ILE A 178 -0.49 -5.19 -10.91
CA ILE A 178 0.32 -6.39 -11.23
C ILE A 178 -0.33 -7.61 -10.53
N SER A 179 -1.32 -8.23 -11.20
CA SER A 179 -2.15 -9.29 -10.58
C SER A 179 -1.52 -10.68 -10.52
N ASN A 180 -0.52 -10.95 -11.35
CA ASN A 180 0.22 -12.23 -11.41
C ASN A 180 1.73 -11.96 -11.51
N PRO A 181 2.34 -11.36 -10.47
CA PRO A 181 3.75 -10.99 -10.48
C PRO A 181 4.69 -12.17 -10.75
N MET A 182 4.37 -13.39 -10.31
CA MET A 182 5.19 -14.59 -10.56
C MET A 182 5.38 -14.87 -12.05
N GLN A 183 4.44 -14.46 -12.90
CA GLN A 183 4.53 -14.62 -14.35
C GLN A 183 5.01 -13.37 -15.09
N SER A 184 5.20 -12.25 -14.39
CA SER A 184 5.67 -10.99 -14.99
C SER A 184 7.19 -10.84 -14.89
N PRO A 185 7.87 -10.18 -15.86
CA PRO A 185 9.31 -9.91 -15.75
C PRO A 185 9.69 -9.12 -14.49
N TRP A 186 8.94 -8.07 -14.14
CA TRP A 186 9.18 -7.27 -12.95
C TRP A 186 9.01 -8.08 -11.66
N GLY A 187 7.92 -8.85 -11.55
CA GLY A 187 7.68 -9.67 -10.36
C GLY A 187 8.71 -10.79 -10.19
N LYS A 188 9.14 -11.45 -11.27
CA LYS A 188 10.23 -12.45 -11.21
C LYS A 188 11.54 -11.84 -10.71
N LYS A 189 11.91 -10.65 -11.19
CA LYS A 189 13.10 -9.92 -10.72
C LYS A 189 12.99 -9.61 -9.22
N CYS A 190 11.91 -8.96 -8.81
CA CYS A 190 11.70 -8.56 -7.42
C CYS A 190 11.59 -9.74 -6.46
N PHE A 191 10.82 -10.78 -6.82
CA PHE A 191 10.66 -11.95 -5.97
C PHE A 191 11.95 -12.74 -5.83
N LYS A 192 12.73 -12.92 -6.91
CA LYS A 192 14.05 -13.52 -6.79
C LYS A 192 14.97 -12.69 -5.88
N GLY A 193 14.98 -11.37 -6.04
CA GLY A 193 15.81 -10.48 -5.24
C GLY A 193 15.43 -10.43 -3.76
N TYR A 194 14.13 -10.43 -3.43
CA TYR A 194 13.65 -10.29 -2.05
C TYR A 194 13.37 -11.62 -1.35
N LEU A 195 12.88 -12.63 -2.08
CA LEU A 195 12.38 -13.90 -1.52
C LEU A 195 13.28 -15.10 -1.86
N GLY A 196 14.25 -14.93 -2.76
CA GLY A 196 15.12 -16.00 -3.24
C GLY A 196 14.51 -16.85 -4.36
N ASP A 197 15.15 -17.97 -4.69
CA ASP A 197 14.81 -18.81 -5.85
C ASP A 197 13.63 -19.78 -5.63
N ASN A 198 13.11 -19.89 -4.40
CA ASN A 198 12.01 -20.79 -4.11
C ASN A 198 10.65 -20.18 -4.52
N GLU A 199 10.14 -20.56 -5.69
CA GLU A 199 8.86 -20.06 -6.20
C GLU A 199 7.66 -20.36 -5.29
N ASN A 200 7.75 -21.33 -4.36
CA ASN A 200 6.66 -21.55 -3.41
C ASN A 200 6.48 -20.37 -2.45
N ASP A 201 7.55 -19.65 -2.13
CA ASP A 201 7.48 -18.46 -1.28
C ASP A 201 6.84 -17.29 -2.04
N TRP A 202 7.00 -17.25 -3.35
CA TRP A 202 6.42 -16.22 -4.21
C TRP A 202 4.89 -16.33 -4.27
N LYS A 203 4.34 -17.56 -4.19
CA LYS A 203 2.89 -17.80 -4.16
C LYS A 203 2.19 -17.12 -2.98
N LEU A 204 2.93 -16.83 -1.91
CA LEU A 204 2.41 -16.10 -0.76
C LEU A 204 2.20 -14.62 -1.04
N TYR A 205 2.76 -14.11 -2.14
CA TYR A 205 2.70 -12.72 -2.58
C TYR A 205 2.21 -12.64 -4.03
N ASP A 206 1.38 -13.56 -4.50
CA ASP A 206 0.78 -13.47 -5.83
C ASP A 206 -0.75 -13.49 -5.71
N ALA A 207 -1.43 -12.47 -6.22
CA ALA A 207 -2.88 -12.35 -6.04
C ALA A 207 -3.66 -13.45 -6.77
N THR A 208 -3.14 -13.94 -7.91
CA THR A 208 -3.73 -15.04 -8.69
C THR A 208 -3.58 -16.36 -7.95
N GLU A 209 -2.48 -16.58 -7.24
CA GLU A 209 -2.31 -17.75 -6.37
C GLU A 209 -3.17 -17.64 -5.10
N LEU A 210 -3.20 -16.47 -4.46
CA LEU A 210 -3.89 -16.24 -3.20
C LEU A 210 -5.41 -16.35 -3.32
N ILE A 211 -6.01 -15.84 -4.40
CA ILE A 211 -7.47 -15.86 -4.58
C ILE A 211 -8.01 -17.30 -4.60
N THR A 212 -7.25 -18.27 -5.14
CA THR A 212 -7.66 -19.69 -5.17
C THR A 212 -7.77 -20.30 -3.78
N LYS A 213 -7.10 -19.71 -2.77
CA LYS A 213 -7.06 -20.18 -1.38
C LYS A 213 -7.88 -19.30 -0.44
N TYR A 214 -8.50 -18.23 -0.94
CA TYR A 214 -9.24 -17.28 -0.12
C TYR A 214 -10.53 -17.94 0.43
N LYS A 215 -10.64 -17.94 1.77
CA LYS A 215 -11.80 -18.47 2.51
C LYS A 215 -12.46 -17.40 3.39
N GLY A 216 -12.22 -16.14 3.06
CA GLY A 216 -12.74 -15.00 3.82
C GLY A 216 -14.19 -14.63 3.49
N PRO A 217 -14.71 -13.57 4.13
CA PRO A 217 -16.00 -13.00 3.75
C PRO A 217 -15.97 -12.48 2.30
N ASN A 218 -17.13 -12.24 1.69
CA ASN A 218 -17.21 -11.64 0.37
C ASN A 218 -16.42 -10.31 0.36
N LEU A 219 -15.38 -10.23 -0.47
CA LEU A 219 -14.52 -9.07 -0.62
C LEU A 219 -15.01 -8.28 -1.84
N HIS A 220 -15.53 -7.08 -1.60
CA HIS A 220 -15.87 -6.19 -2.69
C HIS A 220 -14.60 -5.71 -3.40
N LEU A 221 -14.30 -6.31 -4.55
CA LEU A 221 -13.13 -6.05 -5.37
C LEU A 221 -13.52 -5.33 -6.67
N LEU A 222 -12.92 -4.17 -6.91
CA LEU A 222 -13.05 -3.41 -8.16
C LEU A 222 -11.68 -3.28 -8.83
N ILE A 223 -11.61 -3.53 -10.13
CA ILE A 223 -10.40 -3.41 -10.93
C ILE A 223 -10.68 -2.48 -12.10
N ASP A 224 -9.93 -1.39 -12.19
CA ASP A 224 -9.95 -0.48 -13.33
C ASP A 224 -8.65 -0.64 -14.13
N GLN A 225 -8.78 -0.85 -15.44
CA GLN A 225 -7.67 -1.09 -16.36
C GLN A 225 -7.93 -0.33 -17.66
N VAL A 226 -6.99 0.51 -18.07
CA VAL A 226 -7.03 1.18 -19.37
C VAL A 226 -6.49 0.24 -20.43
N LEU A 227 -7.24 0.06 -21.51
CA LEU A 227 -6.77 -0.62 -22.73
C LEU A 227 -6.17 0.43 -23.67
N LYS A 228 -4.88 0.28 -24.00
CA LYS A 228 -4.25 1.10 -25.04
C LYS A 228 -3.48 0.18 -25.99
N ASN A 229 -4.23 -0.44 -26.90
CA ASN A 229 -3.80 -1.52 -27.82
C ASN A 229 -3.39 -2.81 -27.09
N MET A 230 -3.71 -3.95 -27.71
CA MET A 230 -3.75 -5.32 -27.14
C MET A 230 -2.56 -5.67 -26.23
N ASP A 231 -2.88 -6.12 -25.02
CA ASP A 231 -2.20 -7.15 -24.19
C ASP A 231 -2.30 -6.82 -22.69
N VAL A 232 -3.51 -6.93 -22.12
CA VAL A 232 -3.69 -7.13 -20.67
C VAL A 232 -4.86 -8.08 -20.43
N ILE A 233 -4.59 -9.15 -19.69
CA ILE A 233 -5.59 -10.13 -19.23
C ILE A 233 -6.46 -9.48 -18.15
N PHE A 234 -7.77 -9.41 -18.39
CA PHE A 234 -8.75 -9.06 -17.35
C PHE A 234 -8.84 -10.19 -16.33
N LEU A 235 -8.67 -9.86 -15.06
CA LEU A 235 -9.35 -10.56 -13.97
C LEU A 235 -10.46 -9.61 -13.51
N ILE A 236 -11.67 -9.71 -14.07
CA ILE A 236 -12.84 -9.14 -13.40
C ILE A 236 -13.28 -10.19 -12.39
N LEU A 237 -12.85 -10.04 -11.14
CA LEU A 237 -13.40 -10.82 -10.03
C LEU A 237 -14.65 -10.10 -9.49
N THR A 238 -15.71 -10.06 -10.28
CA THR A 238 -17.05 -9.87 -9.70
C THR A 238 -17.50 -11.22 -9.21
N GLN A 239 -17.13 -11.58 -7.97
CA GLN A 239 -17.88 -12.60 -7.25
C GLN A 239 -19.19 -11.96 -6.79
N SER A 240 -20.19 -12.05 -7.67
CA SER A 240 -21.56 -12.16 -7.20
C SER A 240 -21.67 -13.53 -6.55
N ILE A 241 -21.57 -13.57 -5.21
CA ILE A 241 -22.09 -14.69 -4.41
C ILE A 241 -23.41 -14.21 -3.81
#